data_AF-A0A4S4LEY3-F1
#
_entry.id   AF-A0A4S4LEY3-F1
#
_cell.length_a   1.000
_cell.length_b   1.000
_cell.length_c   1.000
_cell.angle_alpha   90.00
_cell.angle_beta   90.00
_cell.angle_gamma   90.00
#
_symmetry.space_group_name_H-M   'P 1'
#
loop_
_entity.id
_entity.type
_entity.pdbx_description
1 polymer ?
#
loop_
_entity_poly.entity_id
_entity_poly.type
_entity_poly.pdbx_seq_one_letter_code
_entity_poly.pdbx_strand_id
1 'polypeptide(L)'
;MAVIIFLLSEVFLQTQFLAMPWNVALRKAFPEGYGGGRTVESHHYVAKGLLLVAVTTLVLFFASGLYEEKIAYANRYVPHANRALRSFNMYLNVRHRSLRSRLSVDPLSHLFRRKSDEDISPPQSPFSDRRRKRGTSVPIPPIPPTNNPRGELIFSSRVDRNFRESYERYRAAFERKREARELFAAAQTWWGWRVWPWNWAVESHSWFLKQTQGRNRGKQEWDTAKRYSSSTVARWDEDRKFQLSPVWRRELWVTELGHRFSLLYVILHNMLRCAETEFITAADVSALTALLERHAGRIEYLVGSVHHVNEIPIDFDRPTFERAQNSLRTNADTSLGISSTTLLFDRYLDSQYELLVKLRPEVIGHLDLCRLYTPEIDFRDFPSALGKLKRNISYACSYGAIFEFNAAAFRKGWETAYPGRDVVEFVLQCEGRFTMSDDSHGPHAVGLNYDRLYNYLRDVGIKDLWYLERGDSVNPGIGGRQMRAAKLEGDWWLNEFWREKGVLT
;
A
#
# COMPACT_ATOMS: atom_id res chain seq x y z
N MET A 1 6.64 -3.66 28.04
CA MET A 1 7.64 -3.04 28.94
C MET A 1 7.03 -2.48 30.21
N ALA A 2 6.06 -1.54 30.17
CA ALA A 2 5.45 -0.98 31.39
C ALA A 2 4.86 -2.03 32.36
N VAL A 3 4.17 -3.06 31.83
CA VAL A 3 3.62 -4.18 32.63
C VAL A 3 4.73 -4.97 33.33
N ILE A 4 5.86 -5.21 32.67
CA ILE A 4 6.99 -5.93 33.26
C ILE A 4 7.64 -5.07 34.36
N ILE A 5 7.82 -3.77 34.14
CA ILE A 5 8.36 -2.85 35.15
C ILE A 5 7.45 -2.81 36.39
N PHE A 6 6.14 -2.75 36.19
CA PHE A 6 5.15 -2.80 37.27
C PHE A 6 5.18 -4.13 38.05
N LEU A 7 5.27 -5.26 37.36
CA LEU A 7 5.38 -6.57 37.99
C LEU A 7 6.74 -6.76 38.69
N LEU A 8 7.81 -6.16 38.17
CA LEU A 8 9.12 -6.14 38.82
C LEU A 8 9.08 -5.29 40.10
N SER A 9 8.40 -4.14 40.12
CA SER A 9 8.23 -3.38 41.36
C SER A 9 7.44 -4.17 42.40
N GLU A 10 6.39 -4.88 41.99
CA GLU A 10 5.61 -5.72 42.92
C GLU A 10 6.42 -6.89 43.49
N VAL A 11 7.23 -7.55 42.67
CA VAL A 11 8.03 -8.72 43.09
C VAL A 11 9.26 -8.33 43.91
N PHE A 12 9.97 -7.26 43.53
CA PHE A 12 11.24 -6.87 44.16
C PHE A 12 11.11 -5.82 45.26
N LEU A 13 10.16 -4.88 45.12
CA LEU A 13 9.90 -3.85 46.15
C LEU A 13 8.77 -4.26 47.10
N GLN A 14 8.22 -5.47 46.94
CA GLN A 14 7.15 -6.03 47.77
C GLN A 14 5.94 -5.09 47.90
N THR A 15 5.61 -4.37 46.82
CA THR A 15 4.43 -3.52 46.80
C THR A 15 3.15 -4.36 46.72
N GLN A 16 2.00 -3.79 47.06
CA GLN A 16 0.69 -4.46 46.98
C GLN A 16 -0.25 -3.78 45.96
N PHE A 17 0.30 -3.27 44.87
CA PHE A 17 -0.49 -2.57 43.86
C PHE A 17 -1.47 -3.50 43.12
N LEU A 18 -1.17 -4.79 42.97
CA LEU A 18 -2.06 -5.78 42.37
C LEU A 18 -3.30 -6.05 43.23
N ALA A 19 -3.18 -5.95 44.55
CA ALA A 19 -4.27 -6.22 45.48
C ALA A 19 -5.24 -5.02 45.60
N MET A 20 -4.81 -3.81 45.25
CA MET A 20 -5.60 -2.58 45.44
C MET A 20 -6.93 -2.59 44.65
N PRO A 21 -6.97 -2.90 43.34
CA PRO A 21 -8.22 -2.83 42.57
C PRO A 21 -9.25 -3.88 43.03
N TRP A 22 -8.79 -5.07 43.38
CA TRP A 22 -9.65 -6.15 43.86
C TRP A 22 -10.21 -5.86 45.26
N ASN A 23 -9.39 -5.31 46.16
CA ASN A 23 -9.86 -4.87 47.48
C ASN A 23 -10.88 -3.73 47.39
N VAL A 24 -10.70 -2.79 46.44
CA VAL A 24 -11.70 -1.73 46.17
C VAL A 24 -13.00 -2.33 45.63
N ALA A 25 -12.93 -3.31 44.72
CA ALA A 25 -14.09 -3.99 44.18
C ALA A 25 -14.85 -4.79 45.25
N LEU A 26 -14.14 -5.55 46.10
CA LEU A 26 -14.74 -6.32 47.20
C LEU A 26 -15.41 -5.43 48.24
N ARG A 27 -14.79 -4.29 48.59
CA ARG A 27 -15.40 -3.31 49.51
C ARG A 27 -16.68 -2.70 48.95
N LYS A 28 -16.74 -2.49 47.63
CA LYS A 28 -17.92 -1.95 46.96
C LYS A 28 -19.04 -2.99 46.80
N ALA A 29 -18.68 -4.27 46.59
CA ALA A 29 -19.63 -5.35 46.37
C ALA A 29 -20.17 -5.97 47.68
N PHE A 30 -19.33 -6.03 48.73
CA PHE A 30 -19.67 -6.66 50.01
C PHE A 30 -19.28 -5.75 51.20
N PRO A 31 -19.99 -4.62 51.39
CA PRO A 31 -19.66 -3.63 52.41
C PRO A 31 -19.73 -4.19 53.85
N GLU A 32 -20.66 -5.12 54.14
CA GLU A 32 -20.81 -5.68 55.50
C GLU A 32 -19.69 -6.65 55.92
N GLY A 33 -19.02 -7.30 54.96
CA GLY A 33 -17.92 -8.25 55.23
C GLY A 33 -16.52 -7.62 55.20
N TYR A 34 -16.35 -6.54 54.43
CA TYR A 34 -15.04 -5.96 54.10
C TYR A 34 -14.91 -4.45 54.42
N GLY A 35 -15.93 -3.82 55.03
CA GLY A 35 -15.92 -2.39 55.38
C GLY A 35 -14.94 -1.99 56.50
N GLY A 36 -14.54 -2.91 57.38
CA GLY A 36 -13.70 -2.64 58.56
C GLY A 36 -12.17 -2.64 58.34
N GLY A 37 -11.69 -2.27 57.14
CA GLY A 37 -10.24 -2.21 56.85
C GLY A 37 -9.56 -3.54 56.55
N ARG A 38 -10.30 -4.67 56.51
CA ARG A 38 -9.76 -5.96 56.08
C ARG A 38 -9.29 -5.88 54.63
N THR A 39 -8.03 -6.22 54.38
CA THR A 39 -7.42 -6.31 53.04
C THR A 39 -7.14 -7.77 52.73
N VAL A 40 -7.63 -8.24 51.58
CA VAL A 40 -7.26 -9.54 51.04
C VAL A 40 -5.92 -9.37 50.34
N GLU A 41 -4.89 -10.02 50.88
CA GLU A 41 -3.58 -10.04 50.24
C GLU A 41 -3.57 -11.03 49.08
N SER A 42 -2.98 -10.62 47.96
CA SER A 42 -2.71 -11.54 46.86
C SER A 42 -1.60 -12.51 47.27
N HIS A 43 -1.81 -13.81 47.02
CA HIS A 43 -0.79 -14.82 47.30
C HIS A 43 0.54 -14.49 46.60
N HIS A 44 1.68 -14.66 47.27
CA HIS A 44 2.99 -14.16 46.79
C HIS A 44 3.42 -14.69 45.41
N TYR A 45 2.93 -15.88 45.04
CA TYR A 45 3.21 -16.51 43.74
C TYR A 45 2.44 -15.89 42.57
N VAL A 46 1.39 -15.11 42.81
CA VAL A 46 0.57 -14.52 41.72
C VAL A 46 1.38 -13.50 40.93
N ALA A 47 2.03 -12.55 41.61
CA ALA A 47 2.88 -11.56 40.96
C ALA A 47 4.08 -12.21 40.24
N LYS A 48 4.69 -13.22 40.87
CA LYS A 48 5.81 -14.00 40.28
C LYS A 48 5.38 -14.79 39.05
N GLY A 49 4.21 -15.40 39.07
CA GLY A 49 3.63 -16.12 37.94
C GLY A 49 3.29 -15.19 36.77
N LEU A 50 2.67 -14.05 37.04
CA LEU A 50 2.39 -13.04 36.01
C LEU A 50 3.67 -12.45 35.41
N LEU A 51 4.70 -12.21 36.23
CA LEU A 51 6.00 -11.76 35.75
C LEU A 51 6.66 -12.81 34.83
N LEU A 52 6.60 -14.09 35.21
CA LEU A 52 7.12 -15.19 34.39
C LEU A 52 6.40 -15.27 33.04
N VAL A 53 5.07 -15.19 33.03
CA VAL A 53 4.27 -15.18 31.79
C VAL A 53 4.60 -13.96 30.93
N ALA A 54 4.71 -12.77 31.50
CA ALA A 54 5.03 -11.55 30.76
C ALA A 54 6.43 -11.58 30.14
N VAL A 55 7.43 -12.08 30.88
CA VAL A 55 8.81 -12.21 30.40
C VAL A 55 8.91 -13.30 29.33
N THR A 56 8.29 -14.47 29.55
CA THR A 56 8.28 -15.55 28.54
C THR A 56 7.56 -15.12 27.27
N THR A 57 6.44 -14.39 27.37
CA THR A 57 5.73 -13.83 26.21
C THR A 57 6.59 -12.82 25.46
N LEU A 58 7.35 -11.98 26.17
CA LEU A 58 8.30 -11.04 25.54
C LEU A 58 9.42 -11.78 24.81
N VAL A 59 9.99 -12.82 25.43
CA VAL A 59 11.03 -13.67 24.82
C VAL A 59 10.48 -14.38 23.59
N LEU A 60 9.31 -14.99 23.66
CA LEU A 60 8.66 -15.66 22.53
C LEU A 60 8.30 -14.66 21.42
N PHE A 61 7.86 -13.45 21.77
CA PHE A 61 7.61 -12.37 20.81
C PHE A 61 8.88 -12.00 20.03
N PHE A 62 10.03 -11.89 20.69
CA PHE A 62 11.31 -11.62 20.00
C PHE A 62 11.87 -12.85 19.28
N ALA A 63 11.71 -14.05 19.83
CA ALA A 63 12.17 -15.30 19.21
C ALA A 63 11.35 -15.68 17.97
N SER A 64 10.07 -15.29 17.91
CA SER A 64 9.18 -15.56 16.77
C SER A 64 9.45 -14.70 15.53
N GLY A 65 10.35 -13.71 15.59
CA GLY A 65 10.77 -12.94 14.41
C GLY A 65 9.70 -11.98 13.83
N LEU A 66 8.55 -11.81 14.49
CA LEU A 66 7.43 -10.93 14.05
C LEU A 66 7.81 -9.48 13.75
N TYR A 67 8.92 -8.98 14.32
CA TYR A 67 9.44 -7.64 14.06
C TYR A 67 10.48 -7.59 12.92
N GLU A 68 11.12 -8.73 12.64
CA GLU A 68 12.18 -8.84 11.64
C GLU A 68 11.59 -8.91 10.23
N GLU A 69 10.42 -9.53 10.04
CA GLU A 69 9.77 -9.65 8.74
C GLU A 69 9.52 -8.30 8.07
N LYS A 70 9.02 -7.28 8.77
CA LYS A 70 8.69 -5.98 8.13
C LYS A 70 9.91 -5.18 7.67
N ILE A 71 11.07 -5.34 8.30
CA ILE A 71 12.30 -4.59 7.97
C ILE A 71 13.23 -5.43 7.08
N ALA A 72 13.36 -6.74 7.34
CA ALA A 72 14.16 -7.65 6.53
C ALA A 72 13.53 -7.94 5.17
N TYR A 73 12.19 -8.01 5.07
CA TYR A 73 11.51 -8.18 3.79
C TYR A 73 11.80 -7.02 2.84
N ALA A 74 11.73 -5.78 3.32
CA ALA A 74 12.03 -4.59 2.50
C ALA A 74 13.49 -4.59 1.99
N ASN A 75 14.45 -4.98 2.83
CA ASN A 75 15.87 -5.05 2.46
C ASN A 75 16.16 -6.14 1.41
N ARG A 76 15.35 -7.21 1.33
CA ARG A 76 15.49 -8.27 0.31
C ARG A 76 15.28 -7.77 -1.12
N TYR A 77 14.48 -6.72 -1.31
CA TYR A 77 14.20 -6.14 -2.63
C TYR A 77 15.20 -5.07 -3.05
N VAL A 78 16.05 -4.58 -2.14
CA VAL A 78 17.03 -3.52 -2.43
C VAL A 78 18.02 -3.92 -3.54
N PRO A 79 18.57 -5.15 -3.59
CA PRO A 79 19.41 -5.58 -4.71
C PRO A 79 18.66 -5.62 -6.06
N HIS A 80 17.37 -5.97 -6.05
CA HIS A 80 16.53 -5.99 -7.25
C HIS A 80 16.22 -4.57 -7.74
N ALA A 81 15.84 -3.66 -6.83
CA ALA A 81 15.64 -2.24 -7.12
C ALA A 81 16.93 -1.62 -7.68
N ASN A 82 18.09 -1.89 -7.05
CA ASN A 82 19.38 -1.41 -7.50
C ASN A 82 19.80 -1.98 -8.86
N ARG A 83 19.33 -3.16 -9.25
CA ARG A 83 19.57 -3.68 -10.61
C ARG A 83 18.86 -2.84 -11.67
N ALA A 84 17.64 -2.39 -11.39
CA ALA A 84 16.89 -1.50 -12.27
C ALA A 84 17.44 -0.07 -12.25
N LEU A 85 17.76 0.47 -11.07
CA LEU A 85 18.26 1.84 -10.92
C LEU A 85 19.63 2.08 -11.56
N ARG A 86 20.45 1.03 -11.71
CA ARG A 86 21.76 1.10 -12.37
C ARG A 86 21.71 1.64 -13.80
N SER A 87 20.69 1.28 -14.59
CA SER A 87 20.57 1.80 -15.97
C SER A 87 20.33 3.30 -16.01
N PHE A 88 19.83 3.87 -14.92
CA PHE A 88 19.60 5.31 -14.76
C PHE A 88 20.73 6.02 -13.99
N ASN A 89 21.84 5.33 -13.71
CA ASN A 89 22.93 5.84 -12.87
C ASN A 89 22.45 6.28 -11.46
N MET A 90 21.45 5.58 -10.92
CA MET A 90 20.89 5.79 -9.59
C MET A 90 21.16 4.59 -8.68
N TYR A 91 21.19 4.81 -7.38
CA TYR A 91 21.41 3.76 -6.39
C TYR A 91 20.60 4.01 -5.11
N LEU A 92 19.73 3.07 -4.74
CA LEU A 92 19.00 3.07 -3.49
C LEU A 92 19.90 2.53 -2.36
N ASN A 93 20.33 3.42 -1.47
CA ASN A 93 21.07 3.10 -0.26
C ASN A 93 20.10 2.93 0.90
N VAL A 94 20.05 1.74 1.51
CA VAL A 94 19.13 1.44 2.61
C VAL A 94 19.93 0.88 3.78
N ARG A 95 19.53 1.23 5.00
CA ARG A 95 20.26 0.82 6.19
C ARG A 95 20.08 -0.68 6.47
N HIS A 96 21.13 -1.46 6.28
CA HIS A 96 21.23 -2.82 6.84
C HIS A 96 21.56 -2.73 8.34
N ARG A 97 20.55 -2.63 9.22
CA ARG A 97 20.78 -2.83 10.66
C ARG A 97 20.65 -4.33 10.96
N SER A 98 21.73 -4.99 11.40
CA SER A 98 21.58 -6.26 12.12
C SER A 98 21.07 -5.95 13.53
N LEU A 99 20.09 -6.72 14.02
CA LEU A 99 19.44 -6.48 15.31
C LEU A 99 20.40 -6.61 16.51
N ARG A 100 21.61 -7.17 16.32
CA ARG A 100 22.65 -7.25 17.37
C ARG A 100 23.18 -5.89 17.81
N SER A 101 23.05 -4.83 17.00
CA SER A 101 23.65 -3.52 17.32
C SER A 101 22.76 -2.60 18.17
N ARG A 102 21.63 -3.08 18.72
CA ARG A 102 20.74 -2.30 19.61
C ARG A 102 20.72 -2.79 21.07
N LEU A 103 21.31 -3.94 21.35
CA LEU A 103 21.48 -4.45 22.70
C LEU A 103 22.98 -4.41 23.00
N SER A 104 23.41 -3.46 23.84
CA SER A 104 24.82 -3.37 24.28
C SER A 104 25.24 -4.54 25.19
N VAL A 105 24.33 -5.49 25.44
CA VAL A 105 24.57 -6.67 26.29
C VAL A 105 23.81 -7.82 25.66
N ASP A 106 24.52 -8.86 25.22
CA ASP A 106 23.97 -10.09 24.67
C ASP A 106 23.94 -11.15 25.79
N PRO A 107 22.82 -11.30 26.54
CA PRO A 107 22.79 -12.11 27.77
C PRO A 107 22.91 -13.61 27.50
N LEU A 108 22.71 -14.02 26.24
CA LEU A 108 22.71 -15.43 25.80
C LEU A 108 24.01 -15.86 25.12
N SER A 109 24.97 -14.94 24.94
CA SER A 109 26.30 -15.25 24.40
C SER A 109 27.09 -16.25 25.26
N HIS A 110 26.76 -16.35 26.56
CA HIS A 110 27.35 -17.32 27.48
C HIS A 110 26.72 -18.72 27.43
N LEU A 111 25.48 -18.86 26.92
CA LEU A 111 24.76 -20.14 26.91
C LEU A 111 25.00 -20.96 25.63
N PHE A 112 25.38 -20.31 24.52
CA PHE A 112 25.68 -20.98 23.25
C PHE A 112 27.03 -20.51 22.71
N ARG A 113 28.11 -20.90 23.39
CA ARG A 113 29.48 -20.78 22.89
C ARG A 113 29.68 -21.78 21.74
N ARG A 114 29.31 -21.38 20.53
CA ARG A 114 29.70 -22.11 19.31
C ARG A 114 31.19 -21.87 19.10
N LYS A 115 31.98 -22.94 19.13
CA LYS A 115 33.41 -22.94 18.77
C LYS A 115 33.57 -22.22 17.43
N SER A 116 34.32 -21.12 17.42
CA SER A 116 34.83 -20.54 16.20
C SER A 116 35.88 -21.51 15.65
N ASP A 117 35.57 -22.15 14.52
CA ASP A 117 36.59 -22.84 13.75
C ASP A 117 37.61 -21.80 13.25
N GLU A 118 38.87 -22.17 13.42
CA GLU A 118 40.06 -21.40 13.15
C GLU A 118 40.19 -21.00 11.67
N ASP A 119 40.82 -19.84 11.48
CA ASP A 119 41.36 -19.35 10.22
C ASP A 119 42.11 -20.45 9.44
N ILE A 120 41.52 -20.91 8.33
CA ILE A 120 42.28 -21.56 7.27
C ILE A 120 42.38 -20.57 6.11
N SER A 121 43.48 -19.83 6.10
CA SER A 121 43.95 -19.10 4.92
C SER A 121 44.21 -20.10 3.78
N PRO A 122 43.74 -19.87 2.55
CA PRO A 122 44.14 -20.71 1.42
C PRO A 122 45.57 -20.36 0.97
N PRO A 123 46.39 -21.35 0.58
CA PRO A 123 47.77 -21.13 0.20
C PRO A 123 47.85 -20.41 -1.16
N GLN A 124 48.80 -19.48 -1.27
CA GLN A 124 49.21 -18.88 -2.54
C GLN A 124 49.90 -19.95 -3.41
N SER A 125 49.46 -20.08 -4.66
CA SER A 125 50.20 -20.75 -5.72
C SER A 125 50.43 -19.78 -6.90
N PRO A 126 51.64 -19.71 -7.48
CA PRO A 126 51.96 -18.81 -8.58
C PRO A 126 51.72 -19.47 -9.96
N PHE A 127 51.53 -18.62 -10.99
CA PHE A 127 51.38 -18.93 -12.44
C PHE A 127 50.04 -19.59 -12.86
N SER A 128 49.39 -19.33 -14.02
CA SER A 128 49.68 -18.57 -15.24
C SER A 128 48.37 -18.29 -16.01
N ASP A 129 48.35 -17.17 -16.75
CA ASP A 129 47.57 -16.83 -17.95
C ASP A 129 46.28 -17.61 -18.32
N ARG A 130 45.14 -16.88 -18.39
CA ARG A 130 44.22 -16.88 -19.55
C ARG A 130 43.09 -15.84 -19.41
N ARG A 131 43.23 -14.76 -20.17
CA ARG A 131 42.17 -14.02 -20.91
C ARG A 131 40.75 -14.07 -20.30
N ARG A 132 40.39 -13.07 -19.48
CA ARG A 132 38.98 -12.69 -19.24
C ARG A 132 38.73 -11.24 -19.68
N LYS A 133 37.73 -11.09 -20.54
CA LYS A 133 37.22 -9.84 -21.11
C LYS A 133 36.96 -8.80 -20.00
N ARG A 134 37.45 -7.57 -20.20
CA ARG A 134 37.13 -6.40 -19.36
C ARG A 134 35.62 -6.14 -19.42
N GLY A 135 34.91 -6.46 -18.34
CA GLY A 135 33.65 -5.80 -18.02
C GLY A 135 33.97 -4.43 -17.43
N THR A 136 33.41 -3.37 -18.02
CA THR A 136 33.47 -2.01 -17.48
C THR A 136 32.60 -1.90 -16.23
N SER A 137 33.04 -2.47 -15.11
CA SER A 137 32.49 -2.16 -13.79
C SER A 137 33.53 -1.33 -13.04
N VAL A 138 33.41 -0.01 -13.12
CA VAL A 138 34.11 0.88 -12.20
C VAL A 138 33.60 0.52 -10.79
N PRO A 139 34.47 0.12 -9.84
CA PRO A 139 34.05 -0.13 -8.47
C PRO A 139 33.53 1.18 -7.86
N ILE A 140 32.28 1.18 -7.40
CA ILE A 140 31.73 2.30 -6.65
C ILE A 140 32.47 2.33 -5.30
N PRO A 141 33.00 3.48 -4.84
CA PRO A 141 33.59 3.59 -3.51
C PRO A 141 32.58 3.19 -2.44
N PRO A 142 33.00 2.61 -1.30
CA PRO A 142 32.08 2.17 -0.25
C PRO A 142 31.24 3.36 0.23
N ILE A 143 29.94 3.28 -0.05
CA ILE A 143 28.96 4.33 0.28
C ILE A 143 28.73 4.29 1.80
N PRO A 144 28.81 5.42 2.51
CA PRO A 144 28.53 5.46 3.94
C PRO A 144 27.08 5.05 4.23
N PRO A 145 26.80 4.44 5.40
CA PRO A 145 25.45 4.07 5.77
C PRO A 145 24.57 5.32 5.87
N THR A 146 23.39 5.29 5.22
CA THR A 146 22.44 6.40 5.25
C THR A 146 21.97 6.71 6.68
N ASN A 147 21.85 8.01 7.00
CA ASN A 147 21.26 8.49 8.24
C ASN A 147 19.73 8.33 8.25
N ASN A 148 19.09 8.18 7.07
CA ASN A 148 17.65 8.04 6.96
C ASN A 148 17.23 6.56 7.16
N PRO A 149 16.36 6.24 8.14
CA PRO A 149 15.93 4.87 8.38
C PRO A 149 15.17 4.22 7.22
N ARG A 150 14.67 5.00 6.25
CA ARG A 150 13.89 4.54 5.09
C ARG A 150 14.72 4.34 3.81
N GLY A 151 15.99 4.68 3.83
CA GLY A 151 16.86 4.67 2.66
C GLY A 151 16.82 5.95 1.84
N GLU A 152 17.88 6.20 1.07
CA GLU A 152 18.10 7.37 0.24
C GLU A 152 18.46 6.95 -1.19
N LEU A 153 18.01 7.72 -2.17
CA LEU A 153 18.44 7.52 -3.55
C LEU A 153 19.69 8.36 -3.79
N ILE A 154 20.74 7.72 -4.25
CA ILE A 154 22.03 8.32 -4.55
C ILE A 154 22.14 8.43 -6.06
N PHE A 155 22.43 9.64 -6.51
CA PHE A 155 22.60 9.95 -7.93
C PHE A 155 24.08 9.95 -8.28
N SER A 156 24.44 9.26 -9.34
CA SER A 156 25.74 9.47 -10.00
C SER A 156 25.80 10.87 -10.59
N SER A 157 27.02 11.39 -10.77
CA SER A 157 27.28 12.62 -11.53
C SER A 157 26.72 12.61 -12.96
N ARG A 158 26.43 11.42 -13.52
CA ARG A 158 25.83 11.23 -14.85
C ARG A 158 24.32 11.50 -14.91
N VAL A 159 23.65 11.62 -13.77
CA VAL A 159 22.23 12.02 -13.72
C VAL A 159 22.13 13.52 -13.93
N ASP A 160 21.17 13.94 -14.76
CA ASP A 160 20.91 15.33 -15.05
C ASP A 160 20.75 16.17 -13.77
N ARG A 161 21.32 17.39 -13.80
CA ARG A 161 21.37 18.27 -12.64
C ARG A 161 19.99 18.82 -12.29
N ASN A 162 19.17 19.16 -13.29
CA ASN A 162 17.81 19.66 -13.05
C ASN A 162 16.94 18.58 -12.41
N PHE A 163 17.05 17.34 -12.88
CA PHE A 163 16.36 16.20 -12.27
C PHE A 163 16.79 15.98 -10.81
N ARG A 164 18.09 16.00 -10.53
CA ARG A 164 18.63 15.82 -9.17
C ARG A 164 18.11 16.89 -8.22
N GLU A 165 18.22 18.17 -8.61
CA GLU A 165 17.75 19.30 -7.79
C GLU A 165 16.24 19.25 -7.56
N SER A 166 15.46 18.87 -8.58
CA SER A 166 14.00 18.75 -8.49
C SER A 166 13.59 17.64 -7.53
N TYR A 167 14.26 16.48 -7.61
CA TYR A 167 14.04 15.37 -6.69
C TYR A 167 14.40 15.74 -5.25
N GLU A 168 15.54 16.41 -5.03
CA GLU A 168 15.96 16.85 -3.70
C GLU A 168 14.96 17.83 -3.07
N ARG A 169 14.48 18.82 -3.84
CA ARG A 169 13.43 19.76 -3.40
C ARG A 169 12.12 19.04 -3.07
N TYR A 170 11.69 18.13 -3.94
CA TYR A 170 10.49 17.32 -3.73
C TYR A 170 10.60 16.50 -2.44
N ARG A 171 11.73 15.80 -2.26
CA ARG A 171 11.98 14.95 -1.11
C ARG A 171 12.03 15.76 0.19
N ALA A 172 12.69 16.91 0.19
CA ALA A 172 12.72 17.80 1.34
C ALA A 172 11.33 18.35 1.70
N ALA A 173 10.48 18.65 0.72
CA ALA A 173 9.09 19.04 0.97
C ALA A 173 8.24 17.88 1.52
N PHE A 174 8.43 16.67 0.99
CA PHE A 174 7.75 15.47 1.46
C PHE A 174 8.09 15.15 2.92
N GLU A 175 9.39 15.16 3.28
CA GLU A 175 9.82 14.88 4.65
C GLU A 175 9.29 15.95 5.64
N ARG A 176 9.31 17.24 5.27
CA ARG A 176 8.68 18.30 6.08
C ARG A 176 7.18 18.06 6.32
N LYS A 177 6.43 17.70 5.26
CA LYS A 177 4.98 17.40 5.39
C LYS A 177 4.75 16.17 6.29
N ARG A 178 5.62 15.16 6.22
CA ARG A 178 5.52 13.94 7.05
C ARG A 178 5.83 14.24 8.51
N GLU A 179 6.91 14.95 8.79
CA GLU A 179 7.26 15.39 10.15
C GLU A 179 6.12 16.17 10.79
N ALA A 180 5.50 17.09 10.05
CA ALA A 180 4.32 17.81 10.53
C ALA A 180 3.13 16.89 10.88
N ARG A 181 2.88 15.83 10.09
CA ARG A 181 1.84 14.83 10.37
C ARG A 181 2.19 13.95 11.57
N GLU A 182 3.45 13.55 11.71
CA GLU A 182 3.92 12.75 12.86
C GLU A 182 3.86 13.56 14.15
N LEU A 183 4.24 14.84 14.10
CA LEU A 183 4.08 15.79 15.21
C LEU A 183 2.61 15.99 15.56
N PHE A 184 1.72 16.12 14.58
CA PHE A 184 0.27 16.22 14.81
C PHE A 184 -0.32 14.93 15.39
N ALA A 185 0.09 13.76 14.91
CA ALA A 185 -0.34 12.47 15.46
C ALA A 185 0.18 12.28 16.89
N ALA A 186 1.42 12.68 17.16
CA ALA A 186 1.99 12.68 18.49
C ALA A 186 1.26 13.66 19.42
N ALA A 187 0.88 14.85 18.94
CA ALA A 187 0.09 15.86 19.65
C ALA A 187 -1.28 15.33 20.13
N GLN A 188 -1.87 14.42 19.37
CA GLN A 188 -3.15 13.78 19.70
C GLN A 188 -3.03 12.65 20.73
N THR A 189 -1.81 12.27 21.13
CA THR A 189 -1.60 11.29 22.20
C THR A 189 -1.55 11.96 23.57
N TRP A 190 -2.00 11.24 24.61
CA TRP A 190 -1.99 11.71 26.00
C TRP A 190 -0.60 12.13 26.49
N TRP A 191 0.46 11.50 25.97
CA TRP A 191 1.85 11.90 26.23
C TRP A 191 2.24 13.19 25.51
N GLY A 192 1.81 13.39 24.26
CA GLY A 192 2.06 14.63 23.51
C GLY A 192 1.48 15.88 24.17
N TRP A 193 0.34 15.75 24.86
CA TRP A 193 -0.24 16.81 25.69
C TRP A 193 0.64 17.24 26.89
N ARG A 194 1.45 16.32 27.45
CA ARG A 194 2.33 16.59 28.61
C ARG A 194 3.68 17.21 28.23
N VAL A 195 4.16 17.05 26.99
CA VAL A 195 5.47 17.56 26.53
C VAL A 195 5.34 18.85 25.69
N TRP A 196 4.15 19.45 25.64
CA TRP A 196 3.84 20.62 24.82
C TRP A 196 4.49 21.91 25.38
N PRO A 197 5.40 22.59 24.65
CA PRO A 197 5.91 23.89 25.07
C PRO A 197 4.90 25.00 24.74
N TRP A 198 4.66 25.89 25.70
CA TRP A 198 3.67 26.97 25.67
C TRP A 198 3.96 28.15 24.71
N ASN A 199 4.87 28.02 23.74
CA ASN A 199 5.34 29.16 22.92
C ASN A 199 5.01 29.11 21.42
N TRP A 200 4.00 28.34 20.98
CA TRP A 200 3.54 28.34 19.57
C TRP A 200 2.08 28.79 19.38
N ALA A 201 1.50 29.49 20.36
CA ALA A 201 0.09 29.84 20.40
C ALA A 201 -0.38 30.89 19.36
N VAL A 202 0.51 31.47 18.54
CA VAL A 202 0.14 32.60 17.67
C VAL A 202 -0.20 32.21 16.23
N GLU A 203 0.37 31.13 15.67
CA GLU A 203 0.10 30.76 14.27
C GLU A 203 -0.97 29.65 14.09
N SER A 204 -1.21 28.85 15.13
CA SER A 204 -2.13 27.70 15.06
C SER A 204 -3.60 28.08 15.31
N HIS A 205 -3.88 29.21 15.97
CA HIS A 205 -5.25 29.67 16.27
C HIS A 205 -6.01 30.16 15.01
N SER A 206 -5.30 30.77 14.05
CA SER A 206 -5.85 31.18 12.75
C SER A 206 -6.29 29.98 11.89
N TRP A 207 -5.50 28.90 11.93
CA TRP A 207 -5.81 27.66 11.22
C TRP A 207 -6.96 26.88 11.89
N PHE A 208 -7.06 26.92 13.22
CA PHE A 208 -8.05 26.19 14.02
C PHE A 208 -9.49 26.68 13.83
N LEU A 209 -9.69 27.98 13.63
CA LEU A 209 -11.05 28.55 13.39
C LEU A 209 -11.61 28.20 12.01
N LYS A 210 -10.78 27.87 11.02
CA LYS A 210 -11.24 27.52 9.65
C LYS A 210 -11.66 26.05 9.48
N GLN A 211 -11.19 25.13 10.31
CA GLN A 211 -11.54 23.69 10.20
C GLN A 211 -12.64 23.23 11.17
N THR A 212 -12.89 23.96 12.26
CA THR A 212 -13.79 23.50 13.33
C THR A 212 -15.28 23.76 13.08
N GLN A 213 -15.64 24.65 12.13
CA GLN A 213 -17.05 24.89 11.79
C GLN A 213 -17.73 23.75 10.99
N GLY A 214 -16.97 22.79 10.43
CA GLY A 214 -17.54 21.72 9.60
C GLY A 214 -17.73 20.35 10.27
N ARG A 215 -17.30 20.15 11.53
CA ARG A 215 -17.00 18.79 12.04
C ARG A 215 -17.84 18.31 13.23
N ASN A 216 -18.77 19.12 13.75
CA ASN A 216 -19.48 18.80 14.99
C ASN A 216 -20.74 17.92 14.87
N ARG A 217 -20.97 17.22 13.74
CA ARG A 217 -22.09 16.27 13.61
C ARG A 217 -21.75 14.77 13.71
N GLY A 218 -20.48 14.37 13.66
CA GLY A 218 -20.11 12.94 13.56
C GLY A 218 -19.60 12.29 14.87
N LYS A 219 -19.67 12.96 16.01
CA LYS A 219 -19.00 12.50 17.25
C LYS A 219 -19.88 11.62 18.15
N GLN A 220 -21.15 11.39 17.80
CA GLN A 220 -22.08 10.60 18.61
C GLN A 220 -22.19 9.12 18.21
N GLU A 221 -21.67 8.72 17.04
CA GLU A 221 -21.81 7.33 16.54
C GLU A 221 -20.59 6.44 16.81
N TRP A 222 -19.53 6.96 17.44
CA TRP A 222 -18.28 6.23 17.68
C TRP A 222 -18.26 5.35 18.94
N ASP A 223 -19.21 5.52 19.87
CA ASP A 223 -19.18 4.82 21.17
C ASP A 223 -19.93 3.48 21.20
N THR A 224 -20.62 3.09 20.11
CA THR A 224 -21.47 1.89 20.07
C THR A 224 -20.76 0.64 19.49
N ALA A 225 -19.65 0.80 18.77
CA ALA A 225 -18.97 -0.30 18.05
C ALA A 225 -17.93 -1.09 18.88
N LYS A 226 -17.78 -0.84 20.18
CA LYS A 226 -16.79 -1.50 21.05
C LYS A 226 -17.29 -2.74 21.79
N ARG A 227 -18.50 -3.22 21.52
CA ARG A 227 -19.05 -4.46 22.09
C ARG A 227 -19.29 -5.45 20.96
N TYR A 228 -18.83 -6.68 21.12
CA TYR A 228 -18.85 -7.84 20.20
C TYR A 228 -17.55 -8.12 19.45
N SER A 229 -16.60 -8.74 20.16
CA SER A 229 -15.54 -9.57 19.58
C SER A 229 -15.05 -10.54 20.65
N SER A 230 -15.62 -11.74 20.73
CA SER A 230 -15.07 -12.84 21.53
C SER A 230 -15.52 -14.18 20.95
N SER A 231 -14.57 -15.10 20.79
CA SER A 231 -14.69 -16.52 20.38
C SER A 231 -15.05 -16.74 18.90
N THR A 232 -14.41 -17.62 18.10
CA THR A 232 -14.03 -19.02 18.38
C THR A 232 -12.98 -19.54 17.39
N VAL A 233 -12.12 -20.46 17.84
CA VAL A 233 -11.10 -21.22 17.07
C VAL A 233 -11.76 -22.45 16.43
N ALA A 234 -11.48 -22.73 15.15
CA ALA A 234 -11.89 -23.98 14.50
C ALA A 234 -10.73 -24.65 13.75
N ARG A 235 -10.65 -25.96 13.99
CA ARG A 235 -9.66 -26.96 13.56
C ARG A 235 -10.00 -27.46 12.16
N TRP A 236 -9.00 -27.74 11.32
CA TRP A 236 -9.18 -28.36 10.00
C TRP A 236 -8.66 -29.80 9.99
N ASP A 237 -9.41 -30.67 9.31
CA ASP A 237 -9.25 -32.11 9.18
C ASP A 237 -8.73 -32.43 7.76
N GLU A 238 -7.72 -33.30 7.66
CA GLU A 238 -7.06 -33.70 6.40
C GLU A 238 -7.66 -35.01 5.90
N ASP A 239 -8.26 -35.04 4.71
CA ASP A 239 -8.20 -36.23 3.85
C ASP A 239 -8.73 -35.96 2.42
N ARG A 240 -7.80 -35.92 1.45
CA ARG A 240 -8.01 -36.43 0.09
C ARG A 240 -6.68 -36.48 -0.70
N LYS A 241 -6.15 -37.70 -0.86
CA LYS A 241 -4.92 -38.01 -1.60
C LYS A 241 -5.20 -38.06 -3.11
N PHE A 242 -4.45 -37.29 -3.90
CA PHE A 242 -4.28 -37.53 -5.35
C PHE A 242 -2.93 -38.22 -5.59
N GLN A 243 -2.97 -39.35 -6.31
CA GLN A 243 -1.82 -40.20 -6.63
C GLN A 243 -1.03 -39.65 -7.82
N LEU A 244 0.31 -39.58 -7.70
CA LEU A 244 1.24 -39.35 -8.80
C LEU A 244 2.31 -40.46 -8.85
N SER A 245 2.80 -40.73 -10.08
CA SER A 245 3.62 -41.88 -10.49
C SER A 245 5.03 -42.00 -9.85
N PRO A 246 5.66 -43.21 -9.86
CA PRO A 246 6.81 -43.52 -9.03
C PRO A 246 8.15 -43.23 -9.72
N VAL A 247 8.63 -41.97 -9.69
CA VAL A 247 10.05 -41.66 -10.00
C VAL A 247 10.74 -40.76 -8.95
N TRP A 248 10.05 -40.26 -7.92
CA TRP A 248 10.69 -39.37 -6.94
C TRP A 248 10.50 -39.81 -5.49
N ARG A 249 10.92 -41.03 -5.18
CA ARG A 249 10.94 -41.55 -3.80
C ARG A 249 12.38 -41.68 -3.30
N ARG A 250 13.00 -40.56 -2.91
CA ARG A 250 14.10 -40.53 -1.94
C ARG A 250 14.16 -39.19 -1.20
N GLU A 251 14.14 -39.33 0.12
CA GLU A 251 14.49 -38.38 1.18
C GLU A 251 13.40 -37.39 1.65
N LEU A 252 12.80 -37.79 2.78
CA LEU A 252 11.90 -37.04 3.64
C LEU A 252 12.58 -35.79 4.23
N TRP A 253 12.39 -34.62 3.60
CA TRP A 253 12.53 -33.28 4.20
C TRP A 253 11.75 -32.18 3.43
N VAL A 254 10.66 -32.52 2.72
CA VAL A 254 9.99 -31.57 1.81
C VAL A 254 8.47 -31.76 1.74
N THR A 255 7.74 -31.43 2.80
CA THR A 255 6.29 -31.20 2.68
C THR A 255 5.98 -29.72 2.79
N GLU A 256 6.35 -29.05 3.89
CA GLU A 256 5.95 -27.64 4.08
C GLU A 256 6.68 -26.66 3.14
N LEU A 257 7.96 -26.89 2.84
CA LEU A 257 8.71 -26.12 1.83
C LEU A 257 8.23 -26.42 0.41
N GLY A 258 7.83 -27.66 0.10
CA GLY A 258 7.30 -28.05 -1.21
C GLY A 258 5.95 -27.40 -1.49
N HIS A 259 5.05 -27.38 -0.50
CA HIS A 259 3.77 -26.67 -0.59
C HIS A 259 3.98 -25.16 -0.68
N ARG A 260 4.88 -24.54 0.11
CA ARG A 260 5.18 -23.10 0.01
C ARG A 260 5.84 -22.75 -1.32
N PHE A 261 6.77 -23.55 -1.84
CA PHE A 261 7.38 -23.32 -3.16
C PHE A 261 6.37 -23.53 -4.30
N SER A 262 5.55 -24.58 -4.24
CA SER A 262 4.49 -24.83 -5.21
C SER A 262 3.44 -23.73 -5.17
N LEU A 263 3.03 -23.26 -3.98
CA LEU A 263 2.08 -22.17 -3.81
C LEU A 263 2.68 -20.84 -4.28
N LEU A 264 3.94 -20.52 -3.93
CA LEU A 264 4.63 -19.32 -4.40
C LEU A 264 4.83 -19.35 -5.92
N TYR A 265 5.13 -20.52 -6.48
CA TYR A 265 5.25 -20.74 -7.92
C TYR A 265 3.90 -20.58 -8.60
N VAL A 266 2.83 -21.19 -8.10
CA VAL A 266 1.46 -21.04 -8.61
C VAL A 266 0.97 -19.59 -8.50
N ILE A 267 1.23 -18.90 -7.39
CA ILE A 267 0.90 -17.48 -7.20
C ILE A 267 1.67 -16.62 -8.21
N LEU A 268 2.98 -16.81 -8.36
CA LEU A 268 3.80 -16.05 -9.31
C LEU A 268 3.45 -16.37 -10.77
N HIS A 269 2.99 -17.59 -11.05
CA HIS A 269 2.57 -18.00 -12.39
C HIS A 269 1.18 -17.44 -12.73
N ASN A 270 0.28 -17.33 -11.75
CA ASN A 270 -1.08 -16.79 -11.94
C ASN A 270 -1.14 -15.26 -11.82
N MET A 271 -0.12 -14.61 -11.25
CA MET A 271 -0.04 -13.15 -11.27
C MET A 271 0.26 -12.63 -12.66
N LEU A 272 -0.59 -11.71 -13.11
CA LEU A 272 -0.34 -10.93 -14.32
C LEU A 272 0.59 -9.76 -14.00
N ARG A 273 1.51 -9.46 -14.92
CA ARG A 273 2.45 -8.35 -14.81
C ARG A 273 1.95 -7.18 -15.65
N CYS A 274 1.65 -6.06 -15.02
CA CYS A 274 1.19 -4.85 -15.70
C CYS A 274 2.11 -3.65 -15.54
N ALA A 275 1.80 -2.62 -16.33
CA ALA A 275 2.18 -1.26 -16.07
C ALA A 275 0.93 -0.37 -16.09
N GLU A 276 0.85 0.57 -15.16
CA GLU A 276 -0.08 1.70 -15.27
C GLU A 276 0.60 2.77 -16.12
N THR A 277 -0.13 3.30 -17.10
CA THR A 277 0.38 4.27 -18.07
C THR A 277 0.22 5.69 -17.57
N GLU A 278 0.83 6.62 -18.28
CA GLU A 278 0.68 8.05 -18.06
C GLU A 278 0.64 8.79 -19.41
N PHE A 279 -0.08 9.91 -19.45
CA PHE A 279 -0.03 10.91 -20.52
C PHE A 279 0.41 12.27 -19.93
N ILE A 280 1.67 12.65 -20.15
CA ILE A 280 2.16 14.00 -19.84
C ILE A 280 2.24 14.83 -21.13
N THR A 281 3.04 14.36 -22.09
CA THR A 281 3.15 14.92 -23.44
C THR A 281 3.08 13.83 -24.52
N ALA A 282 2.91 14.24 -25.78
CA ALA A 282 2.97 13.33 -26.93
C ALA A 282 4.34 12.63 -27.06
N ALA A 283 5.43 13.27 -26.60
CA ALA A 283 6.76 12.69 -26.59
C ALA A 283 6.86 11.56 -25.55
N ASP A 284 6.26 11.73 -24.37
CA ASP A 284 6.26 10.73 -23.30
C ASP A 284 5.51 9.46 -23.73
N VAL A 285 4.35 9.61 -24.38
CA VAL A 285 3.63 8.45 -24.92
C VAL A 285 4.44 7.72 -25.99
N SER A 286 5.16 8.46 -26.85
CA SER A 286 6.01 7.85 -27.87
C SER A 286 7.20 7.09 -27.24
N ALA A 287 7.78 7.65 -26.18
CA ALA A 287 8.83 6.98 -25.41
C ALA A 287 8.29 5.74 -24.69
N LEU A 288 7.06 5.79 -24.16
CA LEU A 288 6.38 4.64 -23.56
C LEU A 288 6.16 3.54 -24.59
N THR A 289 5.69 3.85 -25.79
CA THR A 289 5.55 2.86 -26.89
C THR A 289 6.88 2.16 -27.18
N ALA A 290 7.97 2.91 -27.32
CA ALA A 290 9.30 2.32 -27.54
C ALA A 290 9.77 1.45 -26.36
N LEU A 291 9.42 1.83 -25.12
CA LEU A 291 9.72 1.05 -23.93
C LEU A 291 8.93 -0.27 -23.90
N LEU A 292 7.64 -0.23 -24.27
CA LEU A 292 6.77 -1.40 -24.36
C LEU A 292 7.27 -2.37 -25.43
N GLU A 293 7.68 -1.88 -26.60
CA GLU A 293 8.29 -2.69 -27.67
C GLU A 293 9.59 -3.36 -27.19
N ARG A 294 10.48 -2.59 -26.55
CA ARG A 294 11.75 -3.12 -26.01
C ARG A 294 11.54 -4.19 -24.95
N HIS A 295 10.43 -4.14 -24.22
CA HIS A 295 10.08 -5.06 -23.14
C HIS A 295 8.89 -5.95 -23.47
N ALA A 296 8.62 -6.17 -24.75
CA ALA A 296 7.56 -7.04 -25.23
C ALA A 296 7.64 -8.43 -24.56
N GLY A 297 6.50 -8.95 -24.11
CA GLY A 297 6.40 -10.22 -23.38
C GLY A 297 6.75 -10.16 -21.89
N ARG A 298 7.20 -9.02 -21.35
CA ARG A 298 7.37 -8.82 -19.89
C ARG A 298 6.20 -8.10 -19.24
N ILE A 299 5.61 -7.15 -19.95
CA ILE A 299 4.39 -6.44 -19.57
C ILE A 299 3.25 -7.11 -20.31
N GLU A 300 2.36 -7.74 -19.56
CA GLU A 300 1.29 -8.57 -20.08
C GLU A 300 0.04 -7.74 -20.38
N TYR A 301 -0.26 -6.74 -19.55
CA TYR A 301 -1.33 -5.79 -19.81
C TYR A 301 -1.00 -4.37 -19.33
N LEU A 302 -1.78 -3.41 -19.79
CA LEU A 302 -1.72 -2.01 -19.39
C LEU A 302 -3.00 -1.58 -18.68
N VAL A 303 -2.81 -0.74 -17.67
CA VAL A 303 -3.88 0.09 -17.10
C VAL A 303 -3.71 1.50 -17.67
N GLY A 304 -4.65 1.88 -18.53
CA GLY A 304 -4.70 3.15 -19.24
C GLY A 304 -5.15 4.29 -18.35
N SER A 305 -4.20 4.98 -17.73
CA SER A 305 -4.44 6.09 -16.81
C SER A 305 -3.86 7.40 -17.32
N VAL A 306 -4.45 8.52 -16.87
CA VAL A 306 -3.96 9.89 -17.09
C VAL A 306 -3.92 10.58 -15.72
N HIS A 307 -2.77 11.09 -15.30
CA HIS A 307 -2.63 11.78 -14.01
C HIS A 307 -2.14 13.23 -14.16
N HIS A 308 -1.96 13.71 -15.39
CA HIS A 308 -1.57 15.08 -15.69
C HIS A 308 -2.57 15.78 -16.61
N VAL A 309 -2.75 17.08 -16.40
CA VAL A 309 -3.39 17.99 -17.34
C VAL A 309 -2.49 19.18 -17.54
N ASN A 310 -2.18 19.48 -18.80
CA ASN A 310 -1.23 20.53 -19.16
C ASN A 310 0.13 20.37 -18.44
N GLU A 311 0.63 19.13 -18.40
CA GLU A 311 1.88 18.74 -17.73
C GLU A 311 1.88 18.95 -16.20
N ILE A 312 0.72 19.25 -15.60
CA ILE A 312 0.57 19.46 -14.15
C ILE A 312 -0.19 18.26 -13.55
N PRO A 313 0.32 17.64 -12.47
CA PRO A 313 -0.38 16.54 -11.80
C PRO A 313 -1.76 16.95 -11.29
N ILE A 314 -2.77 16.10 -11.47
CA ILE A 314 -4.14 16.34 -10.99
C ILE A 314 -4.51 15.54 -9.74
N ASP A 315 -3.68 14.60 -9.30
CA ASP A 315 -4.00 13.66 -8.21
C ASP A 315 -3.08 13.76 -6.99
N PHE A 316 -2.15 14.71 -7.00
CA PHE A 316 -1.16 14.90 -5.94
C PHE A 316 -1.71 15.64 -4.71
N ASP A 317 -2.13 16.90 -4.89
CA ASP A 317 -2.78 17.72 -3.87
C ASP A 317 -3.71 18.78 -4.51
N ARG A 318 -4.65 19.29 -3.69
CA ARG A 318 -5.66 20.26 -4.14
C ARG A 318 -5.05 21.54 -4.74
N PRO A 319 -4.01 22.17 -4.14
CA PRO A 319 -3.37 23.33 -4.76
C PRO A 319 -2.76 23.03 -6.14
N THR A 320 -2.18 21.85 -6.33
CA THR A 320 -1.61 21.45 -7.63
C THR A 320 -2.69 21.18 -8.67
N PHE A 321 -3.81 20.56 -8.27
CA PHE A 321 -5.00 20.41 -9.11
C PHE A 321 -5.59 21.76 -9.53
N GLU A 322 -5.76 22.70 -8.60
CA GLU A 322 -6.27 24.05 -8.89
C GLU A 322 -5.32 24.81 -9.84
N ARG A 323 -4.00 24.58 -9.73
CA ARG A 323 -3.04 25.10 -10.71
C ARG A 323 -3.24 24.49 -12.10
N ALA A 324 -3.42 23.17 -12.21
CA ALA A 324 -3.70 22.50 -13.48
C ALA A 324 -4.97 23.08 -14.13
N GLN A 325 -6.04 23.20 -13.34
CA GLN A 325 -7.33 23.76 -13.76
C GLN A 325 -7.21 25.20 -14.27
N ASN A 326 -6.43 26.05 -13.60
CA ASN A 326 -6.23 27.44 -14.01
C ASN A 326 -5.23 27.63 -15.15
N SER A 327 -4.36 26.64 -15.42
CA SER A 327 -3.29 26.75 -16.41
C SER A 327 -3.76 26.78 -17.87
N LEU A 328 -5.00 26.32 -18.12
CA LEU A 328 -5.58 26.22 -19.46
C LEU A 328 -6.31 27.50 -19.90
N ARG A 329 -6.56 28.43 -18.98
CA ARG A 329 -7.43 29.58 -19.23
C ARG A 329 -6.74 30.62 -20.11
N THR A 330 -7.40 31.02 -21.19
CA THR A 330 -7.01 32.17 -22.02
C THR A 330 -7.93 33.38 -21.82
N ASN A 331 -7.54 34.53 -22.35
CA ASN A 331 -8.39 35.73 -22.35
C ASN A 331 -9.70 35.51 -23.14
N ALA A 332 -9.64 34.75 -24.23
CA ALA A 332 -10.82 34.44 -25.05
C ALA A 332 -11.83 33.58 -24.28
N ASP A 333 -11.36 32.55 -23.55
CA ASP A 333 -12.22 31.68 -22.74
C ASP A 333 -12.96 32.46 -21.65
N THR A 334 -12.27 33.45 -21.07
CA THR A 334 -12.84 34.33 -20.06
C THR A 334 -13.97 35.18 -20.65
N SER A 335 -13.78 35.72 -21.86
CA SER A 335 -14.81 36.49 -22.56
C SER A 335 -16.03 35.65 -22.97
N LEU A 336 -15.84 34.36 -23.22
CA LEU A 336 -16.90 33.40 -23.55
C LEU A 336 -17.58 32.78 -22.33
N GLY A 337 -17.13 33.10 -21.11
CA GLY A 337 -17.68 32.55 -19.87
C GLY A 337 -17.42 31.05 -19.68
N ILE A 338 -16.42 30.49 -20.36
CA ILE A 338 -16.08 29.06 -20.24
C ILE A 338 -15.39 28.82 -18.90
N SER A 339 -15.92 27.90 -18.09
CA SER A 339 -15.36 27.60 -16.79
C SER A 339 -14.01 26.87 -16.90
N SER A 340 -13.08 27.14 -15.97
CA SER A 340 -11.82 26.40 -15.90
C SER A 340 -12.03 24.89 -15.70
N THR A 341 -13.14 24.48 -15.07
CA THR A 341 -13.53 23.06 -14.90
C THR A 341 -13.83 22.42 -16.26
N THR A 342 -14.61 23.10 -17.11
CA THR A 342 -14.91 22.64 -18.47
C THR A 342 -13.61 22.42 -19.26
N LEU A 343 -12.68 23.38 -19.21
CA LEU A 343 -11.39 23.28 -19.89
C LEU A 343 -10.55 22.10 -19.38
N LEU A 344 -10.49 21.91 -18.05
CA LEU A 344 -9.78 20.80 -17.43
C LEU A 344 -10.33 19.45 -17.89
N PHE A 345 -11.65 19.26 -17.85
CA PHE A 345 -12.29 18.01 -18.25
C PHE A 345 -12.09 17.73 -19.73
N ASP A 346 -12.28 18.75 -20.57
CA ASP A 346 -12.04 18.66 -22.00
C ASP A 346 -10.61 18.22 -22.31
N ARG A 347 -9.61 18.88 -21.70
CA ARG A 347 -8.20 18.54 -21.92
C ARG A 347 -7.84 17.15 -21.39
N TYR A 348 -8.37 16.78 -20.23
CA TYR A 348 -8.16 15.45 -19.65
C TYR A 348 -8.71 14.36 -20.58
N LEU A 349 -9.95 14.51 -21.05
CA LEU A 349 -10.59 13.52 -21.91
C LEU A 349 -9.97 13.46 -23.31
N ASP A 350 -9.45 14.56 -23.85
CA ASP A 350 -8.66 14.54 -25.08
C ASP A 350 -7.32 13.81 -24.87
N SER A 351 -6.62 14.09 -23.77
CA SER A 351 -5.36 13.40 -23.43
C SER A 351 -5.57 11.90 -23.23
N GLN A 352 -6.66 11.51 -22.55
CA GLN A 352 -7.06 10.12 -22.39
C GLN A 352 -7.35 9.48 -23.75
N TYR A 353 -8.09 10.14 -24.64
CA TYR A 353 -8.36 9.62 -25.99
C TYR A 353 -7.08 9.36 -26.78
N GLU A 354 -6.14 10.31 -26.77
CA GLU A 354 -4.85 10.13 -27.43
C GLU A 354 -4.07 8.93 -26.88
N LEU A 355 -4.10 8.73 -25.56
CA LEU A 355 -3.52 7.55 -24.91
C LEU A 355 -4.20 6.26 -25.38
N LEU A 356 -5.54 6.23 -25.41
CA LEU A 356 -6.31 5.07 -25.86
C LEU A 356 -5.98 4.70 -27.31
N VAL A 357 -5.93 5.69 -28.21
CA VAL A 357 -5.62 5.48 -29.62
C VAL A 357 -4.20 4.95 -29.82
N LYS A 358 -3.23 5.47 -29.07
CA LYS A 358 -1.82 5.08 -29.22
C LYS A 358 -1.48 3.74 -28.58
N LEU A 359 -2.02 3.45 -27.40
CA LEU A 359 -1.56 2.32 -26.58
C LEU A 359 -2.55 1.15 -26.49
N ARG A 360 -3.85 1.42 -26.73
CA ARG A 360 -4.95 0.45 -26.62
C ARG A 360 -4.82 -0.42 -25.35
N PRO A 361 -4.86 0.18 -24.15
CA PRO A 361 -4.70 -0.53 -22.89
C PRO A 361 -5.85 -1.52 -22.64
N GLU A 362 -5.57 -2.66 -22.01
CA GLU A 362 -6.58 -3.68 -21.69
C GLU A 362 -7.59 -3.17 -20.66
N VAL A 363 -7.11 -2.41 -19.68
CA VAL A 363 -7.92 -1.83 -18.60
C VAL A 363 -7.90 -0.31 -18.72
N ILE A 364 -9.05 0.36 -18.64
CA ILE A 364 -9.12 1.81 -18.50
C ILE A 364 -9.09 2.15 -17.02
N GLY A 365 -8.03 2.82 -16.57
CA GLY A 365 -7.84 3.25 -15.20
C GLY A 365 -8.72 4.44 -14.85
N HIS A 366 -9.24 4.48 -13.62
CA HIS A 366 -10.00 5.56 -12.96
C HIS A 366 -10.48 6.66 -13.91
N LEU A 367 -11.44 6.29 -14.78
CA LEU A 367 -11.81 6.96 -16.03
C LEU A 367 -12.12 8.46 -15.89
N ASP A 368 -12.59 8.88 -14.73
CA ASP A 368 -13.08 10.21 -14.37
C ASP A 368 -12.24 10.85 -13.24
N LEU A 369 -10.94 10.51 -13.15
CA LEU A 369 -10.03 11.10 -12.17
C LEU A 369 -9.98 12.64 -12.23
N CYS A 370 -10.30 13.24 -13.38
CA CYS A 370 -10.34 14.70 -13.55
C CYS A 370 -11.31 15.42 -12.59
N ARG A 371 -12.30 14.72 -12.02
CA ARG A 371 -13.20 15.26 -11.00
C ARG A 371 -12.80 14.87 -9.57
N LEU A 372 -11.55 14.42 -9.31
CA LEU A 372 -11.03 13.99 -8.00
C LEU A 372 -11.50 14.86 -6.81
N TYR A 373 -11.44 16.18 -6.99
CA TYR A 373 -11.76 17.16 -5.94
C TYR A 373 -13.18 17.75 -6.00
N THR A 374 -14.00 17.28 -6.93
CA THR A 374 -15.40 17.65 -7.19
C THR A 374 -16.23 16.40 -7.56
N PRO A 375 -16.26 15.36 -6.72
CA PRO A 375 -16.97 14.09 -7.00
C PRO A 375 -18.46 14.25 -7.30
N GLU A 376 -19.08 15.31 -6.81
CA GLU A 376 -20.50 15.62 -6.93
C GLU A 376 -20.91 16.10 -8.33
N ILE A 377 -19.95 16.46 -9.19
CA ILE A 377 -20.24 16.93 -10.53
C ILE A 377 -20.76 15.78 -11.41
N ASP A 378 -21.88 16.01 -12.09
CA ASP A 378 -22.41 15.15 -13.15
C ASP A 378 -21.89 15.64 -14.51
N PHE A 379 -21.32 14.74 -15.33
CA PHE A 379 -20.82 15.09 -16.66
C PHE A 379 -21.92 15.59 -17.60
N ARG A 380 -23.20 15.33 -17.32
CA ARG A 380 -24.34 15.85 -18.11
C ARG A 380 -24.41 17.37 -18.11
N ASP A 381 -23.87 18.03 -17.09
CA ASP A 381 -23.82 19.49 -17.00
C ASP A 381 -22.69 20.10 -17.86
N PHE A 382 -21.87 19.26 -18.48
CA PHE A 382 -20.71 19.67 -19.29
C PHE A 382 -20.79 19.08 -20.70
N PRO A 383 -21.61 19.65 -21.62
CA PRO A 383 -21.87 19.03 -22.93
C PRO A 383 -20.62 18.71 -23.77
N SER A 384 -19.61 19.58 -23.74
CA SER A 384 -18.32 19.34 -24.43
C SER A 384 -17.59 18.12 -23.87
N ALA A 385 -17.39 18.11 -22.55
CA ALA A 385 -16.74 17.01 -21.84
C ALA A 385 -17.55 15.71 -21.96
N LEU A 386 -18.88 15.77 -21.88
CA LEU A 386 -19.76 14.62 -22.07
C LEU A 386 -19.57 13.97 -23.44
N GLY A 387 -19.49 14.78 -24.51
CA GLY A 387 -19.22 14.28 -25.86
C GLY A 387 -17.87 13.55 -25.94
N LYS A 388 -16.84 14.11 -25.32
CA LYS A 388 -15.49 13.52 -25.26
C LYS A 388 -15.45 12.24 -24.41
N LEU A 389 -16.15 12.22 -23.28
CA LEU A 389 -16.28 11.05 -22.42
C LEU A 389 -16.94 9.90 -23.17
N LYS A 390 -18.09 10.15 -23.81
CA LYS A 390 -18.80 9.15 -24.63
C LYS A 390 -17.95 8.64 -25.79
N ARG A 391 -17.20 9.53 -26.47
CA ARG A 391 -16.21 9.15 -27.49
C ARG A 391 -15.19 8.17 -26.93
N ASN A 392 -14.60 8.47 -25.77
CA ASN A 392 -13.57 7.64 -25.16
C ASN A 392 -14.10 6.27 -24.74
N ILE A 393 -15.27 6.24 -24.09
CA ILE A 393 -15.95 5.01 -23.69
C ILE A 393 -16.24 4.14 -24.91
N SER A 394 -16.89 4.72 -25.94
CA SER A 394 -17.23 4.00 -27.17
C SER A 394 -15.98 3.44 -27.87
N TYR A 395 -14.91 4.25 -27.95
CA TYR A 395 -13.64 3.80 -28.51
C TYR A 395 -13.04 2.64 -27.71
N ALA A 396 -13.00 2.74 -26.38
CA ALA A 396 -12.51 1.68 -25.50
C ALA A 396 -13.31 0.38 -25.63
N CYS A 397 -14.64 0.47 -25.67
CA CYS A 397 -15.51 -0.67 -25.95
C CYS A 397 -15.21 -1.29 -27.32
N SER A 398 -15.02 -0.47 -28.36
CA SER A 398 -14.84 -0.94 -29.75
C SER A 398 -13.63 -1.85 -29.95
N TYR A 399 -12.56 -1.66 -29.17
CA TYR A 399 -11.38 -2.52 -29.23
C TYR A 399 -11.36 -3.59 -28.13
N GLY A 400 -12.36 -3.59 -27.23
CA GLY A 400 -12.54 -4.61 -26.21
C GLY A 400 -11.83 -4.33 -24.89
N ALA A 401 -11.53 -3.08 -24.54
CA ALA A 401 -11.07 -2.74 -23.20
C ALA A 401 -12.11 -3.11 -22.13
N ILE A 402 -11.66 -3.19 -20.88
CA ILE A 402 -12.52 -3.24 -19.70
C ILE A 402 -12.25 -2.01 -18.83
N PHE A 403 -13.25 -1.52 -18.10
CA PHE A 403 -13.15 -0.35 -17.24
C PHE A 403 -12.94 -0.79 -15.81
N GLU A 404 -12.00 -0.19 -15.09
CA GLU A 404 -11.85 -0.51 -13.66
C GLU A 404 -12.92 0.19 -12.81
N PHE A 405 -13.44 -0.55 -11.85
CA PHE A 405 -14.00 0.00 -10.63
C PHE A 405 -12.91 0.10 -9.57
N ASN A 406 -12.44 1.31 -9.32
CA ASN A 406 -11.33 1.54 -8.40
C ASN A 406 -11.81 2.01 -7.02
N ALA A 407 -11.61 1.15 -6.02
CA ALA A 407 -11.98 1.40 -4.63
C ALA A 407 -11.11 2.45 -3.91
N ALA A 408 -10.05 2.98 -4.56
CA ALA A 408 -9.24 4.05 -4.00
C ALA A 408 -10.02 5.35 -3.80
N ALA A 409 -11.07 5.61 -4.59
CA ALA A 409 -11.94 6.78 -4.45
C ALA A 409 -12.52 6.90 -3.03
N PHE A 410 -12.88 5.78 -2.41
CA PHE A 410 -13.38 5.73 -1.04
C PHE A 410 -12.38 6.27 -0.01
N ARG A 411 -11.07 6.07 -0.23
CA ARG A 411 -10.00 6.65 0.62
C ARG A 411 -9.87 8.16 0.43
N LYS A 412 -10.33 8.67 -0.72
CA LYS A 412 -10.36 10.10 -1.05
C LYS A 412 -11.64 10.79 -0.56
N GLY A 413 -12.53 10.06 0.10
CA GLY A 413 -13.79 10.59 0.66
C GLY A 413 -14.97 10.59 -0.30
N TRP A 414 -14.86 9.87 -1.43
CA TRP A 414 -15.99 9.68 -2.33
C TRP A 414 -17.01 8.70 -1.75
N GLU A 415 -18.28 8.87 -2.14
CA GLU A 415 -19.35 7.90 -1.88
C GLU A 415 -19.41 6.78 -2.93
N THR A 416 -18.73 6.96 -4.06
CA THR A 416 -18.64 5.98 -5.15
C THR A 416 -17.21 5.51 -5.35
N ALA A 417 -17.03 4.41 -6.07
CA ALA A 417 -15.74 4.11 -6.69
C ALA A 417 -15.45 5.10 -7.84
N TYR A 418 -14.26 5.04 -8.43
CA TYR A 418 -14.12 5.45 -9.84
C TYR A 418 -14.62 4.31 -10.73
N PRO A 419 -15.35 4.57 -11.82
CA PRO A 419 -15.99 5.84 -12.11
C PRO A 419 -17.25 6.05 -11.28
N GLY A 420 -17.66 7.31 -11.11
CA GLY A 420 -18.94 7.65 -10.46
C GLY A 420 -20.16 7.29 -11.31
N ARG A 421 -21.36 7.40 -10.70
CA ARG A 421 -22.63 6.80 -11.18
C ARG A 421 -23.01 7.19 -12.62
N ASP A 422 -22.97 8.48 -12.93
CA ASP A 422 -23.29 9.02 -14.26
C ASP A 422 -22.40 8.42 -15.36
N VAL A 423 -21.11 8.24 -15.07
CA VAL A 423 -20.13 7.66 -15.99
C VAL A 423 -20.36 6.16 -16.15
N VAL A 424 -20.69 5.44 -15.07
CA VAL A 424 -21.06 4.01 -15.14
C VAL A 424 -22.24 3.79 -16.09
N GLU A 425 -23.25 4.66 -16.03
CA GLU A 425 -24.41 4.57 -16.92
C GLU A 425 -24.00 4.68 -18.40
N PHE A 426 -23.08 5.59 -18.74
CA PHE A 426 -22.58 5.71 -20.11
C PHE A 426 -21.77 4.50 -20.56
N VAL A 427 -20.96 3.91 -19.67
CA VAL A 427 -20.23 2.68 -19.96
C VAL A 427 -21.20 1.52 -20.22
N LEU A 428 -22.23 1.36 -19.39
CA LEU A 428 -23.26 0.34 -19.57
C LEU A 428 -24.05 0.53 -20.88
N GLN A 429 -24.37 1.76 -21.27
CA GLN A 429 -25.01 2.08 -22.56
C GLN A 429 -24.16 1.67 -23.77
N CYS A 430 -22.84 1.60 -23.62
CA CYS A 430 -21.91 1.13 -24.65
C CYS A 430 -21.53 -0.35 -24.48
N GLU A 431 -22.31 -1.12 -23.70
CA GLU A 431 -22.04 -2.54 -23.39
C GLU A 431 -20.63 -2.76 -22.82
N GLY A 432 -20.11 -1.74 -22.12
CA GLY A 432 -18.79 -1.77 -21.51
C GLY A 432 -18.70 -2.80 -20.38
N ARG A 433 -17.50 -3.37 -20.24
CA ARG A 433 -17.20 -4.44 -19.28
C ARG A 433 -16.41 -3.89 -18.12
N PHE A 434 -16.68 -4.35 -16.91
CA PHE A 434 -16.03 -3.84 -15.70
C PHE A 434 -15.15 -4.89 -14.99
N THR A 435 -14.03 -4.44 -14.42
CA THR A 435 -13.18 -5.20 -13.49
C THR A 435 -13.08 -4.46 -12.15
N MET A 436 -12.71 -5.15 -11.07
CA MET A 436 -12.45 -4.51 -9.77
C MET A 436 -10.96 -4.16 -9.61
N SER A 437 -10.68 -3.10 -8.86
CA SER A 437 -9.34 -2.63 -8.51
C SER A 437 -9.35 -1.92 -7.15
N ASP A 438 -8.25 -1.97 -6.41
CA ASP A 438 -8.07 -1.25 -5.13
C ASP A 438 -6.97 -0.18 -5.17
N ASP A 439 -6.19 -0.14 -6.25
CA ASP A 439 -5.01 0.72 -6.43
C ASP A 439 -4.13 0.74 -5.17
N SER A 440 -3.70 -0.46 -4.80
CA SER A 440 -2.90 -0.72 -3.60
C SER A 440 -1.46 -0.26 -3.71
N HIS A 441 -1.08 0.69 -2.86
CA HIS A 441 0.30 1.14 -2.68
C HIS A 441 1.04 0.40 -1.56
N GLY A 442 0.50 -0.75 -1.13
CA GLY A 442 1.14 -1.64 -0.15
C GLY A 442 0.22 -2.77 0.31
N PRO A 443 0.75 -3.82 0.97
CA PRO A 443 -0.02 -5.02 1.33
C PRO A 443 -1.25 -4.75 2.20
N HIS A 444 -1.22 -3.69 3.02
CA HIS A 444 -2.33 -3.30 3.89
C HIS A 444 -3.51 -2.68 3.14
N ALA A 445 -3.31 -2.26 1.88
CA ALA A 445 -4.35 -1.66 1.05
C ALA A 445 -5.06 -2.67 0.14
N VAL A 446 -4.54 -3.91 0.03
CA VAL A 446 -5.08 -4.95 -0.85
C VAL A 446 -6.48 -5.35 -0.39
N GLY A 447 -7.46 -5.20 -1.28
CA GLY A 447 -8.88 -5.41 -1.02
C GLY A 447 -9.50 -4.42 -0.02
N LEU A 448 -8.86 -3.28 0.24
CA LEU A 448 -9.39 -2.26 1.15
C LEU A 448 -10.64 -1.59 0.54
N ASN A 449 -11.67 -1.37 1.36
CA ASN A 449 -12.98 -0.84 0.98
C ASN A 449 -13.79 -1.70 -0.01
N TYR A 450 -13.48 -2.99 -0.12
CA TYR A 450 -14.22 -3.89 -1.00
C TYR A 450 -15.66 -4.16 -0.53
N ASP A 451 -15.94 -4.02 0.76
CA ASP A 451 -17.30 -3.98 1.31
C ASP A 451 -18.12 -2.81 0.73
N ARG A 452 -17.51 -1.61 0.67
CA ARG A 452 -18.14 -0.43 0.05
C ARG A 452 -18.26 -0.62 -1.46
N LEU A 453 -17.25 -1.21 -2.08
CA LEU A 453 -17.26 -1.52 -3.51
C LEU A 453 -18.41 -2.48 -3.84
N TYR A 454 -18.57 -3.56 -3.08
CA TYR A 454 -19.67 -4.52 -3.24
C TYR A 454 -21.03 -3.81 -3.26
N ASN A 455 -21.30 -2.98 -2.25
CA ASN A 455 -22.56 -2.23 -2.16
C ASN A 455 -22.71 -1.27 -3.35
N TYR A 456 -21.65 -0.56 -3.72
CA TYR A 456 -21.69 0.35 -4.86
C TYR A 456 -22.01 -0.37 -6.19
N LEU A 457 -21.39 -1.52 -6.45
CA LEU A 457 -21.64 -2.34 -7.64
C LEU A 457 -23.08 -2.87 -7.67
N ARG A 458 -23.64 -3.22 -6.52
CA ARG A 458 -25.06 -3.60 -6.38
C ARG A 458 -25.98 -2.43 -6.70
N ASP A 459 -25.69 -1.26 -6.13
CA ASP A 459 -26.50 -0.05 -6.29
C ASP A 459 -26.56 0.42 -7.74
N VAL A 460 -25.44 0.36 -8.47
CA VAL A 460 -25.38 0.74 -9.90
C VAL A 460 -25.82 -0.39 -10.83
N GLY A 461 -26.24 -1.54 -10.29
CA GLY A 461 -26.86 -2.62 -11.07
C GLY A 461 -25.90 -3.44 -11.91
N ILE A 462 -24.63 -3.59 -11.48
CA ILE A 462 -23.64 -4.40 -12.20
C ILE A 462 -24.03 -5.87 -12.15
N LYS A 463 -24.25 -6.47 -13.33
CA LYS A 463 -24.60 -7.89 -13.47
C LYS A 463 -23.38 -8.78 -13.63
N ASP A 464 -22.38 -8.29 -14.36
CA ASP A 464 -21.23 -9.07 -14.78
C ASP A 464 -19.94 -8.36 -14.38
N LEU A 465 -19.01 -9.11 -13.81
CA LEU A 465 -17.63 -8.69 -13.63
C LEU A 465 -16.73 -9.47 -14.58
N TRP A 466 -15.65 -8.84 -14.98
CA TRP A 466 -14.67 -9.38 -15.91
C TRP A 466 -13.28 -9.28 -15.28
N TYR A 467 -12.40 -10.19 -15.67
CA TYR A 467 -10.98 -10.17 -15.32
C TYR A 467 -10.16 -10.45 -16.57
N LEU A 468 -8.87 -10.15 -16.50
CA LEU A 468 -7.95 -10.48 -17.58
C LEU A 468 -7.34 -11.86 -17.34
N GLU A 469 -7.19 -12.61 -18.43
CA GLU A 469 -6.43 -13.85 -18.45
C GLU A 469 -5.56 -13.92 -19.72
N ARG A 470 -4.54 -14.77 -19.69
CA ARG A 470 -3.65 -14.97 -20.85
C ARG A 470 -4.44 -15.65 -21.97
N GLY A 471 -4.41 -15.06 -23.15
CA GLY A 471 -5.03 -15.63 -24.34
C GLY A 471 -4.09 -16.58 -25.07
N ASP A 472 -4.66 -17.46 -25.90
CA ASP A 472 -3.91 -18.43 -26.71
C ASP A 472 -3.14 -17.76 -27.88
N SER A 473 -3.55 -16.56 -28.28
CA SER A 473 -2.94 -15.77 -29.34
C SER A 473 -2.90 -14.29 -28.99
N VAL A 474 -1.98 -13.55 -29.65
CA VAL A 474 -1.96 -12.09 -29.58
C VAL A 474 -3.28 -11.55 -30.10
N ASN A 475 -3.91 -10.62 -29.37
CA ASN A 475 -5.06 -9.89 -29.86
C ASN A 475 -4.60 -8.56 -30.50
N PRO A 476 -4.64 -8.42 -31.84
CA PRO A 476 -4.22 -7.18 -32.51
C PRO A 476 -5.12 -5.98 -32.15
N GLY A 477 -6.35 -6.24 -31.69
CA GLY A 477 -7.31 -5.24 -31.25
C GLY A 477 -6.93 -4.58 -29.93
N ILE A 478 -6.30 -5.30 -28.99
CA ILE A 478 -5.97 -4.80 -27.65
C ILE A 478 -4.44 -4.66 -27.51
N GLY A 479 -3.89 -3.63 -28.15
CA GLY A 479 -2.48 -3.25 -27.98
C GLY A 479 -1.42 -4.30 -28.33
N GLY A 480 -1.80 -5.37 -29.05
CA GLY A 480 -0.89 -6.43 -29.47
C GLY A 480 -0.36 -7.33 -28.35
N ARG A 481 -1.04 -7.39 -27.20
CA ARG A 481 -0.66 -8.27 -26.08
C ARG A 481 -1.52 -9.52 -26.03
N GLN A 482 -1.00 -10.58 -25.40
CA GLN A 482 -1.65 -11.90 -25.31
C GLN A 482 -2.64 -11.97 -24.14
N MET A 483 -3.56 -11.02 -24.08
CA MET A 483 -4.56 -10.92 -23.01
C MET A 483 -5.96 -10.93 -23.58
N ARG A 484 -6.89 -11.56 -22.85
CA ARG A 484 -8.32 -11.50 -23.12
C ARG A 484 -9.09 -11.21 -21.84
N ALA A 485 -10.20 -10.51 -21.99
CA ALA A 485 -11.17 -10.34 -20.92
C ALA A 485 -12.04 -11.60 -20.82
N ALA A 486 -12.06 -12.23 -19.66
CA ALA A 486 -12.93 -13.34 -19.30
C ALA A 486 -14.00 -12.85 -18.33
N LYS A 487 -15.23 -13.30 -18.56
CA LYS A 487 -16.34 -13.02 -17.64
C LYS A 487 -16.18 -13.90 -16.41
N LEU A 488 -16.40 -13.34 -15.23
CA LEU A 488 -16.48 -14.10 -13.99
C LEU A 488 -17.73 -14.99 -14.04
N GLU A 489 -17.54 -16.29 -13.82
CA GLU A 489 -18.65 -17.25 -13.86
C GLU A 489 -19.58 -17.09 -12.66
N GLY A 490 -20.88 -17.26 -12.92
CA GLY A 490 -21.93 -17.15 -11.91
C GLY A 490 -22.20 -15.71 -11.46
N ASP A 491 -23.03 -15.61 -10.43
CA ASP A 491 -23.40 -14.34 -9.83
C ASP A 491 -22.26 -13.85 -8.94
N TRP A 492 -21.56 -12.81 -9.38
CA TRP A 492 -20.38 -12.29 -8.67
C TRP A 492 -20.72 -11.90 -7.21
N TRP A 493 -21.95 -11.48 -6.94
CA TRP A 493 -22.39 -11.08 -5.60
C TRP A 493 -22.66 -12.27 -4.65
N LEU A 494 -22.69 -13.50 -5.17
CA LEU A 494 -22.79 -14.72 -4.36
C LEU A 494 -21.43 -15.42 -4.19
N ASN A 495 -20.37 -14.88 -4.79
CA ASN A 495 -19.04 -15.47 -4.75
C ASN A 495 -18.52 -15.59 -3.31
N GLU A 496 -17.88 -16.73 -2.99
CA GLU A 496 -17.34 -17.05 -1.66
C GLU A 496 -16.36 -15.98 -1.16
N PHE A 497 -15.65 -15.31 -2.07
CA PHE A 497 -14.79 -14.17 -1.77
C PHE A 497 -15.45 -13.13 -0.85
N TRP A 498 -16.74 -12.84 -1.05
CA TRP A 498 -17.44 -11.85 -0.22
C TRP A 498 -17.78 -12.36 1.18
N ARG A 499 -17.93 -13.68 1.36
CA ARG A 499 -18.07 -14.30 2.69
C ARG A 499 -16.75 -14.23 3.45
N GLU A 500 -15.64 -14.54 2.78
CA GLU A 500 -14.30 -14.44 3.38
C GLU A 500 -13.95 -13.01 3.83
N LYS A 501 -14.47 -12.01 3.10
CA LYS A 501 -14.34 -10.59 3.45
C LYS A 501 -15.35 -10.10 4.50
N GLY A 502 -16.25 -10.96 4.97
CA GLY A 502 -17.28 -10.61 5.96
C GLY A 502 -18.36 -9.67 5.43
N VAL A 503 -18.52 -9.58 4.10
CA VAL A 503 -19.56 -8.77 3.45
C VAL A 503 -20.89 -9.52 3.44
N LEU A 504 -20.83 -10.84 3.22
CA LEU A 504 -21.97 -11.74 3.29
C LEU A 504 -21.96 -12.48 4.62
N THR A 505 -23.12 -12.53 5.29
CA THR A 505 -23.37 -13.34 6.48
C THR A 505 -23.61 -14.81 6.15
#